data_AF-A0A816FD08-F1
#
_entry.id   AF-A0A816FD08-F1
#
_cell.length_a   1.000
_cell.length_b   1.000
_cell.length_c   1.000
_cell.angle_alpha   90.00
_cell.angle_beta   90.00
_cell.angle_gamma   90.00
#
_symmetry.space_group_name_H-M   'P 1'
#
loop_
_entity.id
_entity.type
_entity.pdbx_description
1 polymer ?
#
loop_
_entity_poly.entity_id
_entity_poly.type
_entity_poly.pdbx_seq_one_letter_code
_entity_poly.pdbx_strand_id
1 'polypeptide(L)'
;MEMGLSPIVCIAQDYIQGKTVDDLRLRQAILELPDNKTEHLPGYLPLVPGMPVLLTENVATELGLSNGTRGIFRQLVYNESPEDVRYQDKNFPLNTKFITQPKYALVEFPGCKLNNKLAELQSKIVPIAISEQTFLFDAKELLPENVAKAAKINKKTTKLTVKRKALPLIPAYSMTTHKSQGQTLGKIIVDLVMPPGPIELASVDVPLSRVKRLDDLLIIRPFEFGTLQVKPSTAQIEELKRLDKIAQSTRTRFQFIV
;
A
#
# COMPACT_ATOMS: atom_id res chain seq x y z
N MET A 1 26.85 -8.86 14.08
CA MET A 1 26.22 -7.87 14.98
C MET A 1 24.72 -8.15 14.92
N GLU A 2 24.25 -9.12 15.71
CA GLU A 2 22.83 -9.48 15.75
C GLU A 2 22.07 -8.35 16.46
N MET A 3 21.33 -7.55 15.70
CA MET A 3 20.45 -6.55 16.30
C MET A 3 19.31 -7.28 17.00
N GLY A 4 19.28 -7.22 18.33
CA GLY A 4 18.22 -7.74 19.20
C GLY A 4 16.88 -7.02 19.07
N LEU A 5 16.47 -6.65 17.84
CA LEU A 5 15.16 -6.11 17.55
C LEU A 5 14.21 -7.28 17.27
N SER A 6 13.29 -7.54 18.18
CA SER A 6 12.15 -8.41 17.92
C SER A 6 11.19 -7.70 16.95
N PRO A 7 10.95 -8.26 15.75
CA PRO A 7 9.99 -7.68 14.82
C PRO A 7 8.58 -7.71 15.44
N ILE A 8 7.80 -6.67 15.16
CA ILE A 8 6.41 -6.60 15.60
C ILE A 8 5.53 -6.86 14.39
N VAL A 9 4.48 -7.67 14.54
CA VAL A 9 3.45 -7.80 13.51
C VAL A 9 2.14 -7.32 14.12
N CYS A 10 1.62 -6.22 13.59
CA CYS A 10 0.29 -5.74 13.95
C CYS A 10 -0.75 -6.53 13.16
N ILE A 11 -1.66 -7.19 13.86
CA ILE A 11 -2.73 -8.00 13.26
C ILE A 11 -4.00 -7.17 13.18
N ALA A 12 -4.63 -7.17 12.02
CA ALA A 12 -5.92 -6.52 11.81
C ALA A 12 -7.03 -7.17 12.65
N GLN A 13 -8.00 -6.37 13.09
CA GLN A 13 -9.19 -6.87 13.76
C GLN A 13 -10.36 -6.90 12.79
N ASP A 14 -10.84 -8.10 12.51
CA ASP A 14 -11.93 -8.33 11.56
C ASP A 14 -13.23 -8.69 12.27
N TYR A 15 -14.33 -8.10 11.79
CA TYR A 15 -15.68 -8.29 12.32
C TYR A 15 -16.65 -8.67 11.20
N ILE A 16 -17.48 -9.68 11.45
CA ILE A 16 -18.59 -10.08 10.58
C ILE A 16 -19.88 -9.90 11.38
N GLN A 17 -20.84 -9.15 10.82
CA GLN A 17 -22.11 -8.84 11.50
C GLN A 17 -21.91 -8.25 12.92
N GLY A 18 -20.84 -7.45 13.09
CA GLY A 18 -20.48 -6.82 14.37
C GLY A 18 -19.82 -7.74 15.40
N LYS A 19 -19.56 -9.00 15.08
CA LYS A 19 -18.90 -9.97 15.96
C LYS A 19 -17.49 -10.28 15.48
N THR A 20 -16.60 -10.64 16.40
CA THR A 20 -15.28 -11.16 16.08
C THR A 20 -15.38 -12.44 15.25
N VAL A 21 -14.41 -12.66 14.37
CA VAL A 21 -14.35 -13.90 13.58
C VAL A 21 -13.75 -15.02 14.43
N ASP A 22 -14.59 -15.85 15.05
CA ASP A 22 -14.14 -16.88 15.99
C ASP A 22 -13.55 -18.13 15.29
N ASP A 23 -13.99 -18.42 14.06
CA ASP A 23 -13.44 -19.53 13.27
C ASP A 23 -12.01 -19.22 12.83
N LEU A 24 -11.05 -20.01 13.30
CA LEU A 24 -9.61 -19.80 13.05
C LEU A 24 -9.26 -19.86 11.56
N ARG A 25 -9.89 -20.75 10.79
CA ARG A 25 -9.59 -20.91 9.36
C ARG A 25 -10.10 -19.72 8.56
N LEU A 26 -11.33 -19.29 8.85
CA LEU A 26 -11.91 -18.10 8.24
C LEU A 26 -11.13 -16.84 8.62
N ARG A 27 -10.75 -16.70 9.90
CA ARG A 27 -9.91 -15.59 10.37
C ARG A 27 -8.59 -15.55 9.61
N GLN A 28 -7.89 -16.68 9.52
CA GLN A 28 -6.62 -16.77 8.77
C GLN A 28 -6.81 -16.41 7.30
N ALA A 29 -7.82 -16.98 6.63
CA ALA A 29 -8.10 -16.70 5.22
C ALA A 29 -8.39 -15.21 4.95
N ILE A 30 -9.12 -14.54 5.86
CA ILE A 30 -9.40 -13.11 5.76
C ILE A 30 -8.13 -12.27 6.00
N LEU A 31 -7.28 -12.65 6.96
CA LEU A 31 -6.01 -11.95 7.24
C LEU A 31 -5.00 -12.08 6.09
N GLU A 32 -5.01 -13.22 5.38
CA GLU A 32 -4.15 -13.51 4.23
C GLU A 32 -4.64 -12.90 2.90
N LEU A 33 -5.81 -12.25 2.90
CA LEU A 33 -6.30 -11.56 1.71
C LEU A 33 -5.30 -10.49 1.25
N PRO A 34 -5.06 -10.38 -0.06
CA PRO A 34 -4.31 -9.26 -0.63
C PRO A 34 -4.86 -7.91 -0.17
N ASP A 35 -3.97 -6.96 0.11
CA ASP A 35 -4.33 -5.62 0.59
C ASP A 35 -5.22 -4.87 -0.42
N ASN A 36 -5.02 -5.06 -1.73
CA ASN A 36 -5.87 -4.51 -2.78
C ASN A 36 -7.32 -5.05 -2.80
N LYS A 37 -7.62 -6.11 -2.04
CA LYS A 37 -8.97 -6.64 -1.82
C LYS A 37 -9.58 -6.20 -0.49
N THR A 38 -8.82 -5.47 0.32
CA THR A 38 -9.18 -5.09 1.69
C THR A 38 -9.02 -3.59 1.92
N GLU A 39 -9.34 -2.79 0.89
CA GLU A 39 -9.23 -1.33 0.90
C GLU A 39 -7.83 -0.83 1.32
N HIS A 40 -6.78 -1.57 0.93
CA HIS A 40 -5.39 -1.31 1.27
C HIS A 40 -5.08 -1.37 2.78
N LEU A 41 -5.87 -2.10 3.57
CA LEU A 41 -5.60 -2.42 4.96
C LEU A 41 -5.08 -3.86 5.11
N PRO A 42 -3.78 -4.08 5.31
CA PRO A 42 -3.21 -5.42 5.40
C PRO A 42 -3.72 -6.17 6.64
N GLY A 43 -3.89 -7.49 6.53
CA GLY A 43 -4.23 -8.34 7.68
C GLY A 43 -3.05 -8.51 8.64
N TYR A 44 -1.85 -8.67 8.10
CA TYR A 44 -0.59 -8.68 8.85
C TYR A 44 0.28 -7.49 8.42
N LEU A 45 0.59 -6.61 9.36
CA LEU A 45 1.48 -5.47 9.13
C LEU A 45 2.78 -5.66 9.92
N PRO A 46 3.87 -6.15 9.28
CA PRO A 46 5.17 -6.22 9.91
C PRO A 46 5.76 -4.81 10.08
N LEU A 47 6.29 -4.56 11.28
CA LEU A 47 6.80 -3.28 11.75
C LEU A 47 8.16 -3.47 12.44
N VAL A 48 9.15 -2.74 11.94
CA VAL A 48 10.50 -2.66 12.52
C VAL A 48 10.89 -1.17 12.58
N PRO A 49 11.29 -0.63 13.74
CA PRO A 49 11.72 0.76 13.84
C PRO A 49 12.77 1.12 12.77
N GLY A 50 12.55 2.23 12.08
CA GLY A 50 13.39 2.71 10.98
C GLY A 50 12.95 2.22 9.59
N MET A 51 12.00 1.29 9.48
CA MET A 51 11.53 0.84 8.17
C MET A 51 10.71 1.92 7.45
N PRO A 52 10.82 2.01 6.11
CA PRO A 52 9.97 2.87 5.31
C PRO A 52 8.54 2.30 5.29
N VAL A 53 7.57 3.18 5.48
CA VAL A 53 6.13 2.88 5.38
C VAL A 53 5.44 3.86 4.42
N LEU A 54 4.30 3.46 3.89
CA LEU A 54 3.44 4.27 3.04
C LEU A 54 2.08 4.44 3.71
N LEU A 55 1.55 5.67 3.74
CA LEU A 55 0.14 5.88 4.10
C LEU A 55 -0.78 5.34 3.01
N THR A 56 -1.82 4.62 3.42
CA THR A 56 -2.83 4.06 2.48
C THR A 56 -4.11 4.88 2.39
N GLU A 57 -4.24 5.94 3.20
CA GLU A 57 -5.38 6.86 3.19
C GLU A 57 -4.96 8.32 3.36
N ASN A 58 -5.92 9.24 3.18
CA ASN A 58 -5.72 10.66 3.44
C ASN A 58 -5.96 10.95 4.92
N VAL A 59 -4.90 11.35 5.63
CA VAL A 59 -4.97 11.65 7.07
C VAL A 59 -5.13 13.15 7.30
N ALA A 60 -4.26 13.96 6.68
CA ALA A 60 -4.27 15.42 6.78
C ALA A 60 -3.57 16.01 5.54
N THR A 61 -4.31 16.22 4.47
CA THR A 61 -3.78 16.61 3.16
C THR A 61 -3.16 18.02 3.19
N GLU A 62 -3.69 18.91 4.02
CA GLU A 62 -3.17 20.24 4.29
C GLU A 62 -1.76 20.20 4.91
N LEU A 63 -1.44 19.14 5.65
CA LEU A 63 -0.12 18.87 6.21
C LEU A 63 0.77 18.03 5.28
N GLY A 64 0.29 17.67 4.09
CA GLY A 64 0.98 16.78 3.17
C GLY A 64 0.98 15.31 3.61
N LEU A 65 -0.01 14.89 4.41
CA LEU A 65 -0.21 13.50 4.85
C LEU A 65 -1.38 12.88 4.08
N SER A 66 -1.13 12.61 2.80
CA SER A 66 -2.10 11.97 1.88
C SER A 66 -1.75 10.51 1.62
N ASN A 67 -2.66 9.78 0.99
CA ASN A 67 -2.39 8.44 0.46
C ASN A 67 -1.14 8.46 -0.43
N GLY A 68 -0.23 7.52 -0.24
CA GLY A 68 1.05 7.45 -0.96
C GLY A 68 2.18 8.26 -0.33
N THR A 69 1.92 8.99 0.77
CA THR A 69 3.00 9.69 1.49
C THR A 69 3.91 8.68 2.18
N ARG A 70 5.21 8.78 1.89
CA ARG A 70 6.24 7.95 2.52
C ARG A 70 6.60 8.49 3.90
N GLY A 71 6.69 7.60 4.87
CA GLY A 71 7.17 7.89 6.21
C GLY A 71 8.18 6.86 6.69
N ILE A 72 8.73 7.09 7.87
CA ILE A 72 9.64 6.19 8.57
C ILE A 72 8.94 5.76 9.85
N PHE A 73 8.65 4.47 9.98
CA PHE A 73 8.03 3.95 11.19
C PHE A 73 9.01 4.07 12.36
N ARG A 74 8.54 4.63 13.49
CA ARG A 74 9.36 4.83 14.69
C ARG A 74 8.96 3.89 15.82
N GLN A 75 7.67 3.81 16.13
CA GLN A 75 7.18 3.04 17.26
C GLN A 75 5.71 2.68 17.11
N LEU A 76 5.33 1.50 17.62
CA LEU A 76 3.93 1.11 17.81
C LEU A 76 3.53 1.38 19.26
N VAL A 77 2.40 2.05 19.47
CA VAL A 77 1.76 2.18 20.77
C VAL A 77 0.57 1.24 20.80
N TYR A 78 0.49 0.37 21.81
CA TYR A 78 -0.50 -0.70 21.90
C TYR A 78 -0.82 -1.04 23.35
N ASN A 79 -1.92 -1.78 23.56
CA ASN A 79 -2.18 -2.48 24.82
C ASN A 79 -1.73 -3.93 24.68
N GLU A 80 -1.13 -4.49 25.72
CA GLU A 80 -0.84 -5.92 25.74
C GLU A 80 -2.14 -6.71 25.90
N SER A 81 -2.32 -7.74 25.07
CA SER A 81 -3.46 -8.64 25.12
C SER A 81 -2.98 -10.07 25.39
N PRO A 82 -3.67 -10.85 26.25
CA PRO A 82 -3.38 -12.29 26.37
C PRO A 82 -3.52 -13.05 25.05
N GLU A 83 -4.28 -12.51 24.08
CA GLU A 83 -4.43 -13.10 22.75
C GLU A 83 -3.18 -12.98 21.88
N ASP A 84 -2.30 -12.00 22.16
CA ASP A 84 -1.09 -11.73 21.40
C ASP A 84 -0.14 -12.96 21.37
N VAL A 85 -0.11 -13.72 22.47
CA VAL A 85 0.74 -14.92 22.63
C VAL A 85 0.24 -16.10 21.80
N ARG A 86 -1.02 -16.08 21.37
CA ARG A 86 -1.65 -17.19 20.63
C ARG A 86 -1.32 -17.19 19.15
N TYR A 87 -0.81 -16.08 18.63
CA TYR A 87 -0.45 -15.98 17.22
C TYR A 87 0.95 -16.53 17.00
N GLN A 88 1.02 -17.54 16.14
CA GLN A 88 2.26 -18.07 15.58
C GLN A 88 2.02 -18.26 14.10
N ASP A 89 2.91 -17.70 13.30
CA ASP A 89 2.89 -17.86 11.86
C ASP A 89 4.31 -18.20 11.40
N LYS A 90 4.42 -19.29 10.63
CA LYS A 90 5.69 -19.85 10.16
C LYS A 90 6.43 -18.91 9.21
N ASN A 91 5.74 -17.94 8.63
CA ASN A 91 6.30 -16.94 7.73
C ASN A 91 7.07 -15.85 8.48
N PHE A 92 6.94 -15.76 9.81
CA PHE A 92 7.63 -14.75 10.62
C PHE A 92 8.70 -15.40 11.53
N PRO A 93 9.77 -14.67 11.87
CA PRO A 93 10.78 -15.16 12.82
C PRO A 93 10.18 -15.59 14.16
N LEU A 94 10.79 -16.57 14.82
CA LEU A 94 10.32 -17.12 16.11
C LEU A 94 10.19 -16.07 17.23
N ASN A 95 11.00 -15.00 17.18
CA ASN A 95 10.99 -13.92 18.16
C ASN A 95 10.03 -12.76 17.80
N THR A 96 9.11 -12.97 16.86
CA THR A 96 8.12 -11.97 16.43
C THR A 96 7.07 -11.75 17.52
N LYS A 97 6.83 -10.49 17.89
CA LYS A 97 5.71 -10.11 18.78
C LYS A 97 4.49 -9.76 17.93
N PHE A 98 3.44 -10.55 18.04
CA PHE A 98 2.16 -10.26 17.38
C PHE A 98 1.32 -9.35 18.27
N ILE A 99 0.73 -8.30 17.70
CA ILE A 99 -0.05 -7.30 18.44
C ILE A 99 -1.44 -7.18 17.83
N THR A 100 -2.47 -7.47 18.62
CA THR A 100 -3.87 -7.43 18.20
C THR A 100 -4.60 -6.15 18.62
N GLN A 101 -4.06 -5.38 19.57
CA GLN A 101 -4.67 -4.14 20.08
C GLN A 101 -3.76 -2.90 19.94
N PRO A 102 -3.43 -2.49 18.70
CA PRO A 102 -2.73 -1.24 18.46
C PRO A 102 -3.61 -0.02 18.81
N LYS A 103 -2.99 1.03 19.37
CA LYS A 103 -3.63 2.34 19.55
C LYS A 103 -3.32 3.27 18.38
N TYR A 104 -2.04 3.40 18.06
CA TYR A 104 -1.53 4.20 16.95
C TYR A 104 -0.07 3.85 16.67
N ALA A 105 0.41 4.21 15.48
CA ALA A 105 1.83 4.16 15.13
C ALA A 105 2.42 5.57 15.11
N LEU A 106 3.59 5.76 15.72
CA LEU A 106 4.39 6.97 15.53
C LEU A 106 5.20 6.82 14.25
N VAL A 107 4.93 7.70 13.29
CA VAL A 107 5.60 7.72 11.99
C VAL A 107 6.18 9.10 11.75
N GLU A 108 7.44 9.13 11.34
CA GLU A 108 8.11 10.35 10.92
C GLU A 108 7.84 10.60 9.44
N PHE A 109 7.40 11.81 9.10
CA PHE A 109 7.17 12.26 7.74
C PHE A 109 8.05 13.47 7.41
N PRO A 110 9.29 13.27 6.93
CA PRO A 110 10.23 14.37 6.69
C PRO A 110 9.68 15.44 5.74
N GLY A 111 8.86 15.03 4.76
CA GLY A 111 8.26 15.91 3.77
C GLY A 111 6.95 16.57 4.18
N CYS A 112 6.42 16.33 5.38
CA CYS A 112 5.15 16.93 5.79
C CYS A 112 5.31 18.43 6.09
N LYS A 113 4.23 19.20 5.99
CA LYS A 113 4.20 20.66 6.18
C LYS A 113 4.00 21.06 7.65
N LEU A 114 4.22 20.14 8.57
CA LEU A 114 4.11 20.39 10.00
C LEU A 114 5.29 21.25 10.48
N ASN A 115 5.04 22.53 10.78
CA ASN A 115 6.10 23.48 11.16
C ASN A 115 6.44 23.43 12.67
N ASN A 116 5.50 23.01 13.50
CA ASN A 116 5.64 22.92 14.94
C ASN A 116 5.58 21.47 15.42
N LYS A 117 6.15 21.19 16.59
CA LYS A 117 6.02 19.88 17.24
C LYS A 117 4.56 19.64 17.64
N LEU A 118 4.11 18.38 17.56
CA LEU A 118 2.82 17.97 18.12
C LEU A 118 3.02 17.61 19.59
N ALA A 119 2.64 18.54 20.48
CA ALA A 119 2.85 18.41 21.93
C ALA A 119 4.34 18.09 22.25
N GLU A 120 4.58 16.99 22.97
CA GLU A 120 5.91 16.55 23.38
C GLU A 120 6.67 15.73 22.31
N LEU A 121 6.04 15.47 21.16
CA LEU A 121 6.67 14.67 20.10
C LEU A 121 7.80 15.43 19.39
N GLN A 122 8.77 14.68 18.87
CA GLN A 122 9.79 15.26 17.99
C GLN A 122 9.14 15.83 16.72
N SER A 123 9.82 16.79 16.10
CA SER A 123 9.33 17.43 14.87
C SER A 123 9.08 16.37 13.79
N LYS A 124 8.02 16.56 12.99
CA LYS A 124 7.62 15.66 11.89
C LYS A 124 7.18 14.24 12.29
N ILE A 125 7.15 13.89 13.59
CA ILE A 125 6.54 12.64 14.06
C ILE A 125 5.04 12.86 14.25
N VAL A 126 4.24 12.00 13.63
CA VAL A 126 2.77 12.08 13.65
C VAL A 126 2.21 10.74 14.15
N PRO A 127 1.27 10.74 15.12
CA PRO A 127 0.53 9.55 15.49
C PRO A 127 -0.48 9.21 14.39
N ILE A 128 -0.33 8.03 13.79
CA ILE A 128 -1.24 7.46 12.80
C ILE A 128 -2.18 6.50 13.53
N ALA A 129 -3.45 6.91 13.62
CA ALA A 129 -4.50 6.15 14.28
C ALA A 129 -4.94 4.93 13.44
N ILE A 130 -5.69 4.05 14.08
CA ILE A 130 -6.34 2.91 13.41
C ILE A 130 -7.46 3.41 12.52
N SER A 131 -7.47 2.92 11.28
CA SER A 131 -8.53 3.13 10.31
C SER A 131 -9.48 1.95 10.30
N GLU A 132 -10.71 2.19 9.86
CA GLU A 132 -11.76 1.20 9.76
C GLU A 132 -12.32 1.18 8.34
N GLN A 133 -12.25 0.02 7.69
CA GLN A 133 -12.75 -0.16 6.32
C GLN A 133 -13.68 -1.36 6.25
N THR A 134 -14.59 -1.34 5.28
CA THR A 134 -15.55 -2.43 5.05
C THR A 134 -15.41 -2.93 3.61
N PHE A 135 -15.23 -4.23 3.44
CA PHE A 135 -15.10 -4.87 2.13
C PHE A 135 -15.95 -6.13 2.05
N LEU A 136 -16.23 -6.52 0.80
CA LEU A 136 -17.10 -7.64 0.45
C LEU A 136 -16.29 -8.69 -0.31
N PHE A 137 -16.47 -9.95 0.05
CA PHE A 137 -15.88 -11.08 -0.69
C PHE A 137 -16.89 -12.22 -0.85
N ASP A 138 -16.66 -13.07 -1.85
CA ASP A 138 -17.43 -14.29 -2.00
C ASP A 138 -16.94 -15.34 -1.00
N ALA A 139 -17.86 -15.92 -0.23
CA ALA A 139 -17.52 -16.92 0.77
C ALA A 139 -16.84 -18.16 0.17
N LYS A 140 -17.11 -18.46 -1.11
CA LYS A 140 -16.52 -19.59 -1.85
C LYS A 140 -15.05 -19.36 -2.21
N GLU A 141 -14.61 -18.11 -2.30
CA GLU A 141 -13.22 -17.76 -2.65
C GLU A 141 -12.26 -17.96 -1.46
N LEU A 142 -12.77 -17.88 -0.23
CA LEU A 142 -11.95 -17.95 0.99
C LEU A 142 -11.87 -19.33 1.63
N LEU A 143 -12.89 -20.16 1.44
CA LEU A 143 -13.02 -21.44 2.14
C LEU A 143 -13.33 -22.56 1.14
N PRO A 144 -12.58 -23.68 1.16
CA PRO A 144 -13.01 -24.91 0.49
C PRO A 144 -14.42 -25.29 0.97
N GLU A 145 -15.28 -25.83 0.10
CA GLU A 145 -16.72 -26.06 0.36
C GLU A 145 -17.04 -26.81 1.67
N ASN A 146 -16.10 -27.63 2.16
CA ASN A 146 -16.23 -28.38 3.41
C ASN A 146 -16.16 -27.52 4.68
N VAL A 147 -15.56 -26.32 4.61
CA VAL A 147 -15.34 -25.43 5.78
C VAL A 147 -16.47 -24.41 5.96
N ALA A 148 -17.15 -24.01 4.88
CA ALA A 148 -18.31 -23.11 4.94
C ALA A 148 -19.45 -23.67 5.82
N LYS A 149 -19.59 -25.01 5.90
CA LYS A 149 -20.54 -25.71 6.79
C LYS A 149 -20.18 -25.59 8.28
N ALA A 150 -18.88 -25.55 8.61
CA ALA A 150 -18.40 -25.47 9.99
C ALA A 150 -18.48 -24.04 10.56
N ALA A 151 -18.25 -23.03 9.72
CA ALA A 151 -18.33 -21.61 10.07
C ALA A 151 -19.76 -21.06 10.23
N LYS A 152 -20.79 -21.93 10.25
CA LYS A 152 -22.23 -21.56 10.31
C LYS A 152 -22.65 -20.54 9.22
N ILE A 153 -21.97 -20.52 8.08
CA ILE A 153 -22.35 -19.67 6.95
C ILE A 153 -23.54 -20.35 6.26
N ASN A 154 -24.70 -19.69 6.26
CA ASN A 154 -25.90 -20.19 5.58
C ASN A 154 -25.60 -20.41 4.08
N LYS A 155 -26.05 -21.55 3.52
CA LYS A 155 -25.88 -21.92 2.09
C LYS A 155 -26.34 -20.86 1.07
N LYS A 156 -27.08 -19.83 1.48
CA LYS A 156 -27.56 -18.71 0.64
C LYS A 156 -26.69 -17.46 0.67
N THR A 157 -25.78 -17.31 1.63
CA THR A 157 -24.97 -16.10 1.76
C THR A 157 -23.75 -16.22 0.86
N THR A 158 -23.89 -15.76 -0.39
CA THR A 158 -22.78 -15.77 -1.36
C THR A 158 -21.73 -14.71 -1.04
N LYS A 159 -22.12 -13.59 -0.41
CA LYS A 159 -21.21 -12.49 -0.08
C LYS A 159 -21.12 -12.26 1.43
N LEU A 160 -19.91 -12.17 1.93
CA LEU A 160 -19.59 -11.85 3.32
C LEU A 160 -19.07 -10.42 3.40
N THR A 161 -19.65 -9.63 4.31
CA THR A 161 -19.20 -8.28 4.64
C THR A 161 -18.27 -8.36 5.84
N VAL A 162 -17.02 -7.98 5.63
CA VAL A 162 -16.03 -7.85 6.70
C VAL A 162 -15.73 -6.39 6.95
N LYS A 163 -15.74 -6.05 8.24
CA LYS A 163 -15.29 -4.76 8.75
C LYS A 163 -13.93 -4.96 9.41
N ARG A 164 -12.90 -4.30 8.89
CA ARG A 164 -11.52 -4.41 9.34
C ARG A 164 -11.09 -3.14 10.06
N LYS A 165 -10.45 -3.29 11.22
CA LYS A 165 -9.69 -2.23 11.89
C LYS A 165 -8.20 -2.54 11.82
N ALA A 166 -7.42 -1.65 11.21
CA ALA A 166 -5.97 -1.79 11.08
C ALA A 166 -5.28 -0.41 10.94
N LEU A 167 -3.95 -0.38 11.07
CA LEU A 167 -3.18 0.81 10.74
C LEU A 167 -3.23 1.04 9.21
N PRO A 168 -3.48 2.27 8.72
CA PRO A 168 -3.46 2.62 7.30
C PRO A 168 -2.02 2.78 6.78
N LEU A 169 -1.20 1.75 7.00
CA LEU A 169 0.22 1.72 6.70
C LEU A 169 0.55 0.40 5.99
N ILE A 170 1.45 0.48 5.01
CA ILE A 170 2.09 -0.69 4.39
C ILE A 170 3.61 -0.49 4.33
N PRO A 171 4.41 -1.56 4.30
CA PRO A 171 5.85 -1.46 4.03
C PRO A 171 6.13 -0.76 2.69
N ALA A 172 7.14 0.10 2.64
CA ALA A 172 7.47 0.92 1.47
C ALA A 172 8.91 0.72 0.96
N TYR A 173 9.39 -0.52 1.01
CA TYR A 173 10.67 -0.92 0.39
C TYR A 173 10.57 -1.04 -1.12
N SER A 174 9.42 -1.51 -1.60
CA SER A 174 9.06 -1.55 -3.01
C SER A 174 7.71 -0.86 -3.20
N MET A 175 7.44 -0.39 -4.41
CA MET A 175 6.15 0.15 -4.78
C MET A 175 5.83 -0.25 -6.22
N THR A 176 4.56 -0.35 -6.53
CA THR A 176 4.12 -0.61 -7.90
C THR A 176 4.34 0.62 -8.78
N THR A 177 4.49 0.41 -10.08
CA THR A 177 4.54 1.47 -11.08
C THR A 177 3.41 2.49 -10.89
N HIS A 178 2.18 1.99 -10.77
CA HIS A 178 0.97 2.80 -10.55
C HIS A 178 1.07 3.69 -9.30
N LYS A 179 1.59 3.17 -8.18
CA LYS A 179 1.75 3.96 -6.95
C LYS A 179 2.86 5.01 -7.06
N SER A 180 3.85 4.83 -7.93
CA SER A 180 4.91 5.81 -8.16
C SER A 180 4.50 6.94 -9.13
N GLN A 181 3.38 6.80 -9.84
CA GLN A 181 2.93 7.80 -10.82
C GLN A 181 2.77 9.19 -10.19
N GLY A 182 3.30 10.20 -10.88
CA GLY A 182 3.27 11.59 -10.40
C GLY A 182 4.34 11.93 -9.35
N GLN A 183 5.08 10.95 -8.84
CA GLN A 183 6.17 11.21 -7.90
C GLN A 183 7.49 11.48 -8.61
N THR A 184 8.36 12.29 -8.01
CA THR A 184 9.78 12.35 -8.38
C THR A 184 10.58 11.68 -7.27
N LEU A 185 11.32 10.64 -7.62
CA LEU A 185 12.11 9.82 -6.73
C LEU A 185 13.60 10.17 -6.87
N GLY A 186 14.38 9.89 -5.82
CA GLY A 186 15.82 10.13 -5.78
C GLY A 186 16.57 9.12 -6.63
N LYS A 187 16.90 7.97 -6.02
CA LYS A 187 17.50 6.82 -6.70
C LYS A 187 16.52 5.65 -6.67
N ILE A 188 16.37 4.95 -7.78
CA ILE A 188 15.41 3.84 -7.88
C ILE A 188 16.04 2.60 -8.50
N ILE A 189 15.49 1.46 -8.11
CA ILE A 189 15.72 0.18 -8.77
C ILE A 189 14.40 -0.20 -9.44
N VAL A 190 14.43 -0.51 -10.73
CA VAL A 190 13.26 -0.88 -11.52
C VAL A 190 13.43 -2.30 -12.04
N ASP A 191 12.32 -3.05 -12.03
CA ASP A 191 12.19 -4.32 -12.72
C ASP A 191 11.35 -4.12 -13.99
N LEU A 192 11.95 -4.42 -15.15
CA LEU A 192 11.31 -4.28 -16.46
C LEU A 192 10.84 -5.63 -17.03
N VAL A 193 10.97 -6.72 -16.28
CA VAL A 193 10.36 -7.99 -16.67
C VAL A 193 8.87 -7.91 -16.40
N MET A 194 8.08 -7.86 -17.48
CA MET A 194 6.64 -7.67 -17.41
C MET A 194 5.93 -8.99 -17.04
N PRO A 195 4.83 -8.93 -16.27
CA PRO A 195 3.99 -10.09 -16.05
C PRO A 195 3.34 -10.58 -17.36
N PRO A 196 2.86 -11.83 -17.43
CA PRO A 196 2.17 -12.34 -18.60
C PRO A 196 0.94 -11.48 -18.95
N GLY A 197 0.81 -11.10 -20.21
CA GLY A 197 -0.32 -10.29 -20.69
C GLY A 197 0.11 -9.13 -21.59
N PRO A 198 -0.84 -8.27 -21.97
CA PRO A 198 -0.54 -7.07 -22.74
C PRO A 198 0.32 -6.12 -21.92
N ILE A 199 1.41 -5.63 -22.52
CA ILE A 199 2.26 -4.61 -21.90
C ILE A 199 1.71 -3.25 -22.29
N GLU A 200 1.29 -2.47 -21.30
CA GLU A 200 0.90 -1.08 -21.48
C GLU A 200 2.14 -0.18 -21.47
N LEU A 201 2.14 0.88 -22.30
CA LEU A 201 3.24 1.85 -22.37
C LEU A 201 3.54 2.46 -21.00
N ALA A 202 2.51 2.74 -20.21
CA ALA A 202 2.63 3.31 -18.87
C ALA A 202 3.43 2.40 -17.92
N SER A 203 3.38 1.08 -18.10
CA SER A 203 4.13 0.12 -17.27
C SER A 203 5.65 0.29 -17.38
N VAL A 204 6.12 0.91 -18.47
CA VAL A 204 7.53 1.13 -18.79
C VAL A 204 7.91 2.60 -18.62
N ASP A 205 7.14 3.52 -19.19
CA ASP A 205 7.49 4.94 -19.19
C ASP A 205 7.34 5.58 -17.80
N VAL A 206 6.32 5.18 -17.02
CA VAL A 206 6.12 5.71 -15.67
C VAL A 206 7.32 5.44 -14.76
N PRO A 207 7.80 4.20 -14.55
CA PRO A 207 8.91 3.95 -13.63
C PRO A 207 10.21 4.61 -14.11
N LEU A 208 10.49 4.60 -15.42
CA LEU A 208 11.71 5.19 -15.98
C LEU A 208 11.74 6.73 -15.84
N SER A 209 10.58 7.38 -15.89
CA SER A 209 10.45 8.84 -15.74
C SER A 209 10.39 9.34 -14.30
N ARG A 210 10.54 8.48 -13.28
CA ARG A 210 10.48 8.91 -11.87
C ARG A 210 11.78 9.56 -11.37
N VAL A 211 12.90 9.37 -12.06
CA VAL A 211 14.19 9.97 -11.71
C VAL A 211 14.53 11.15 -12.61
N LYS A 212 15.41 12.05 -12.12
CA LYS A 212 15.88 13.21 -12.89
C LYS A 212 17.09 12.92 -13.76
N ARG A 213 17.87 11.89 -13.42
CA ARG A 213 19.11 11.51 -14.11
C ARG A 213 19.13 10.01 -14.33
N LEU A 214 19.71 9.58 -15.45
CA LEU A 214 19.89 8.16 -15.74
C LEU A 214 20.79 7.46 -14.71
N ASP A 215 21.81 8.15 -14.18
CA ASP A 215 22.72 7.65 -13.12
C ASP A 215 21.98 7.25 -11.82
N ASP A 216 20.77 7.75 -11.62
CA ASP A 216 19.94 7.47 -10.45
C ASP A 216 18.97 6.28 -10.68
N LEU A 217 19.02 5.64 -11.84
CA LEU A 217 18.19 4.50 -12.21
C LEU A 217 19.02 3.23 -12.40
N LEU A 218 18.65 2.17 -11.70
CA LEU A 218 19.20 0.83 -11.89
C LEU A 218 18.10 -0.12 -12.37
N ILE A 219 18.36 -0.86 -13.45
CA ILE A 219 17.49 -1.96 -13.88
C ILE A 219 18.02 -3.24 -13.22
N ILE A 220 17.19 -3.93 -12.43
CA ILE A 220 17.65 -4.99 -11.52
C ILE A 220 18.07 -6.28 -12.21
N ARG A 221 17.57 -6.53 -13.42
CA ARG A 221 17.83 -7.76 -14.20
C ARG A 221 17.67 -7.53 -15.70
N PRO A 222 18.26 -8.38 -16.55
CA PRO A 222 18.00 -8.36 -17.99
C PRO A 222 16.51 -8.50 -18.32
N PHE A 223 16.07 -7.86 -19.40
CA PHE A 223 14.70 -7.87 -19.89
C PHE A 223 14.70 -7.85 -21.43
N GLU A 224 13.56 -8.20 -22.04
CA GLU A 224 13.41 -8.21 -23.50
C GLU A 224 13.40 -6.79 -24.07
N PHE A 225 14.25 -6.50 -25.06
CA PHE A 225 14.33 -5.15 -25.64
C PHE A 225 12.99 -4.66 -26.22
N GLY A 226 12.15 -5.58 -26.69
CA GLY A 226 10.80 -5.29 -27.17
C GLY A 226 9.91 -4.59 -26.13
N THR A 227 10.19 -4.74 -24.83
CA THR A 227 9.49 -4.04 -23.75
C THR A 227 9.62 -2.51 -23.86
N LEU A 228 10.74 -1.99 -24.40
CA LEU A 228 10.92 -0.56 -24.62
C LEU A 228 10.25 -0.05 -25.92
N GLN A 229 9.75 -0.96 -26.75
CA GLN A 229 9.20 -0.65 -28.07
C GLN A 229 7.66 -0.64 -28.09
N VAL A 230 7.03 -0.69 -26.91
CA VAL A 230 5.58 -0.59 -26.77
C VAL A 230 5.13 0.76 -27.34
N LYS A 231 4.21 0.71 -28.31
CA LYS A 231 3.69 1.92 -28.95
C LYS A 231 2.44 2.43 -28.23
N PRO A 232 2.21 3.76 -28.23
CA PRO A 232 0.92 4.29 -27.81
C PRO A 232 -0.20 3.73 -28.69
N SER A 233 -1.41 3.63 -28.12
CA SER A 233 -2.59 3.20 -28.87
C SER A 233 -2.95 4.22 -29.97
N THR A 234 -3.72 3.79 -30.97
CA THR A 234 -4.22 4.69 -32.03
C THR A 234 -4.94 5.90 -31.44
N ALA A 235 -5.77 5.70 -30.42
CA ALA A 235 -6.48 6.77 -29.72
C ALA A 235 -5.52 7.76 -29.03
N GLN A 236 -4.45 7.28 -28.40
CA GLN A 236 -3.43 8.15 -27.79
C GLN A 236 -2.68 8.97 -28.85
N ILE A 237 -2.35 8.35 -30.00
CA ILE A 237 -1.68 9.04 -31.11
C ILE A 237 -2.60 10.12 -31.72
N GLU A 238 -3.88 9.81 -31.90
CA GLU A 238 -4.88 10.77 -32.39
C GLU A 238 -5.05 11.94 -31.42
N GLU A 239 -5.07 11.67 -30.11
CA GLU A 239 -5.16 12.71 -29.10
C GLU A 239 -3.91 13.61 -29.08
N LEU A 240 -2.71 13.05 -29.17
CA LEU A 240 -1.47 13.84 -29.29
C LEU A 240 -1.51 14.75 -30.53
N LYS A 241 -1.95 14.23 -31.69
CA LYS A 241 -2.13 15.04 -32.91
C LYS A 241 -3.17 16.15 -32.72
N ARG A 242 -4.25 15.88 -31.99
CA ARG A 242 -5.28 16.89 -31.68
C ARG A 242 -4.69 18.00 -30.80
N LEU A 243 -3.92 17.64 -29.77
CA LEU A 243 -3.24 18.60 -28.89
C LEU A 243 -2.23 19.46 -29.65
N ASP A 244 -1.44 18.88 -30.56
CA ASP A 244 -0.50 19.63 -31.40
C ASP A 244 -1.20 20.66 -32.28
N LYS A 245 -2.33 20.30 -32.91
CA LYS A 245 -3.14 21.22 -33.71
C LYS A 245 -3.66 22.39 -32.87
N ILE A 246 -4.14 22.11 -31.64
CA ILE A 246 -4.59 23.13 -30.71
C ILE A 246 -3.43 24.05 -30.33
N ALA A 247 -2.27 23.50 -29.97
CA ALA A 247 -1.09 24.27 -29.61
C ALA A 247 -0.64 25.21 -30.75
N GLN A 248 -0.66 24.73 -32.00
CA GLN A 248 -0.36 25.54 -33.18
C GLN A 248 -1.38 26.67 -33.37
N SER A 249 -2.67 26.37 -33.27
CA SER A 249 -3.74 27.38 -33.37
C SER A 249 -3.62 28.46 -32.30
N THR A 250 -3.35 28.07 -31.05
CA THR A 250 -3.11 29.01 -29.95
C THR A 250 -1.90 29.88 -30.22
N ARG A 251 -0.77 29.32 -30.66
CA ARG A 251 0.43 30.11 -31.00
C ARG A 251 0.14 31.16 -32.07
N THR A 252 -0.55 30.79 -33.16
CA THR A 252 -0.92 31.73 -34.22
C THR A 252 -1.84 32.85 -33.70
N ARG A 253 -2.85 32.50 -32.90
CA ARG A 253 -3.83 33.48 -32.36
C ARG A 253 -3.18 34.53 -31.47
N PHE A 254 -2.19 34.14 -30.67
CA PHE A 254 -1.52 35.03 -29.70
C PHE A 254 -0.15 35.53 -30.18
N GLN A 255 0.24 35.30 -31.44
CA GLN A 255 1.58 35.66 -31.93
C GLN A 255 1.86 37.18 -31.88
N PHE A 256 0.82 38.01 -31.81
CA PHE A 256 0.90 39.47 -31.78
C PHE A 256 0.53 40.08 -30.41
N ILE A 257 0.38 39.25 -29.37
CA ILE A 257 0.11 39.69 -28.00
C ILE A 257 1.39 39.44 -27.19
N VAL A 258 2.39 40.28 -27.42
CA VAL A 258 3.57 40.49 -26.57
C VAL A 258 3.88 41.98 -26.57
#